data_AF-A0A7J5E777-F1
#
_entry.id   AF-A0A7J5E777-F1
#
_cell.length_a   1.000
_cell.length_b   1.000
_cell.length_c   1.000
_cell.angle_alpha   90.00
_cell.angle_beta   90.00
_cell.angle_gamma   90.00
#
_symmetry.space_group_name_H-M   'P 1'
#
loop_
_entity.id
_entity.type
_entity.pdbx_description
1 polymer ?
#
loop_
_entity_poly.entity_id
_entity_poly.type
_entity_poly.pdbx_seq_one_letter_code
_entity_poly.pdbx_strand_id
1 'polypeptide(L)'
;MSFLNRIRKYRFEFYHFIILIIVISISQITLSYINTRSTQNLIGKSIDIYRWDTAERIADLTTTSLELLMQSSNFSSADESDFFPVVEALDFILTQQRLQKNIEDICLLFYDGKNVIDIDDGRALYDYIVKRKISKKINLISRNKSKELFLKSSESLFKSETVLNRKETSQVFHVLVPFSVKGEVVGSVYMRIIPDFTDIMKVITSSSDQTGALFSALILFSILLMFLITTFLVRERDQIQAELYRQREKQLTQKIEEQKEALFTKRIYHAQHKAEKIMGFIKQDVLNLTAANFEAFKNQIVKYANFVGRVVYDMKNFNPPINVIRNVNFNTNLNTVIQFLIKNIFKRVYKENE
;
A
#
# COMPACT_ATOMS: atom_id res chain seq x y z
N MET A 1 27.75 14.46 7.04
CA MET A 1 27.97 13.53 8.18
C MET A 1 27.28 13.95 9.50
N SER A 2 26.67 15.14 9.63
CA SER A 2 26.05 15.58 10.90
C SER A 2 24.55 15.25 11.06
N PHE A 3 23.82 14.95 9.98
CA PHE A 3 22.38 14.64 10.05
C PHE A 3 22.09 13.21 10.56
N LEU A 4 22.88 12.24 10.09
CA LEU A 4 22.81 10.83 10.50
C LEU A 4 23.05 10.62 12.00
N ASN A 5 23.96 11.38 12.61
CA ASN A 5 24.26 11.26 14.05
C ASN A 5 23.20 11.90 14.95
N ARG A 6 22.44 12.88 14.46
CA ARG A 6 21.34 13.51 15.23
C ARG A 6 20.08 12.62 15.28
N ILE A 7 19.87 11.82 14.25
CA ILE A 7 18.75 10.86 14.15
C ILE A 7 18.97 9.62 15.06
N ARG A 8 20.22 9.26 15.36
CA ARG A 8 20.57 8.10 16.19
C ARG A 8 20.10 8.18 17.66
N LYS A 9 19.66 9.36 18.11
CA LYS A 9 19.08 9.58 19.46
C LYS A 9 17.56 9.35 19.53
N TYR A 10 16.88 9.21 18.40
CA TYR A 10 15.46 8.84 18.39
C TYR A 10 15.34 7.31 18.46
N ARG A 11 14.48 6.84 19.38
CA ARG A 11 14.26 5.41 19.67
C ARG A 11 14.02 4.62 18.38
N PHE A 12 14.52 3.39 18.36
CA PHE A 12 14.54 2.43 17.24
C PHE A 12 13.22 2.37 16.43
N GLU A 13 12.08 2.63 17.05
CA GLU A 13 10.75 2.62 16.43
C GLU A 13 10.49 3.75 15.42
N PHE A 14 11.03 4.96 15.64
CA PHE A 14 10.73 6.12 14.77
C PHE A 14 11.45 6.03 13.41
N TYR A 15 12.63 5.41 13.39
CA TYR A 15 13.42 5.20 12.16
C TYR A 15 12.71 4.25 11.19
N HIS A 16 12.13 3.16 11.69
CA HIS A 16 11.40 2.19 10.88
C HIS A 16 10.13 2.81 10.29
N PHE A 17 9.44 3.68 11.04
CA PHE A 17 8.27 4.40 10.55
C PHE A 17 8.59 5.38 9.42
N ILE A 18 9.68 6.14 9.55
CA ILE A 18 10.12 7.05 8.47
C ILE A 18 10.48 6.26 7.22
N ILE A 19 11.22 5.15 7.35
CA ILE A 19 11.55 4.29 6.21
C ILE A 19 10.29 3.74 5.55
N LEU A 20 9.33 3.27 6.35
CA LEU A 20 8.06 2.75 5.85
C LEU A 20 7.26 3.81 5.09
N ILE A 21 7.21 5.05 5.59
CA ILE A 21 6.60 6.19 4.88
C ILE A 21 7.29 6.45 3.54
N ILE A 22 8.62 6.43 3.50
CA ILE A 22 9.39 6.65 2.27
C ILE A 22 9.10 5.54 1.25
N VAL A 23 9.17 4.27 1.67
CA VAL A 23 8.90 3.11 0.81
C VAL A 23 7.47 3.15 0.26
N ILE A 24 6.49 3.47 1.11
CA ILE A 24 5.10 3.59 0.67
C ILE A 24 4.94 4.76 -0.29
N SER A 25 5.54 5.92 -0.01
CA SER A 25 5.44 7.10 -0.89
C SER A 25 6.02 6.80 -2.28
N ILE A 26 7.19 6.16 -2.35
CA ILE A 26 7.80 5.74 -3.62
C ILE A 26 6.91 4.72 -4.33
N SER A 27 6.36 3.75 -3.59
CA SER A 27 5.43 2.76 -4.14
C SER A 27 4.18 3.42 -4.71
N GLN A 28 3.63 4.43 -4.03
CA GLN A 28 2.45 5.19 -4.47
C GLN A 28 2.72 6.00 -5.74
N ILE A 29 3.87 6.68 -5.81
CA ILE A 29 4.27 7.42 -7.02
C ILE A 29 4.43 6.46 -8.20
N THR A 30 5.07 5.31 -7.96
CA THR A 30 5.28 4.28 -8.98
C THR A 30 3.96 3.69 -9.46
N LEU A 31 3.06 3.35 -8.54
CA LEU A 31 1.74 2.81 -8.84
C LEU A 31 0.89 3.82 -9.62
N SER A 32 0.90 5.09 -9.21
CA SER A 32 0.20 6.18 -9.91
C SER A 32 0.71 6.33 -11.34
N TYR A 33 2.04 6.35 -11.53
CA TYR A 33 2.64 6.43 -12.86
C TYR A 33 2.27 5.24 -13.76
N ILE A 34 2.33 4.01 -13.23
CA ILE A 34 1.94 2.80 -13.95
C ILE A 34 0.47 2.86 -14.33
N ASN A 35 -0.40 3.27 -13.40
CA ASN A 35 -1.84 3.35 -13.64
C ASN A 35 -2.16 4.35 -14.76
N THR A 36 -1.64 5.57 -14.69
CA THR A 36 -1.86 6.59 -15.73
C THR A 36 -1.38 6.12 -17.10
N ARG A 37 -0.18 5.53 -17.19
CA ARG A 37 0.35 5.00 -18.46
C ARG A 37 -0.45 3.81 -18.98
N SER A 38 -0.87 2.91 -18.11
CA SER A 38 -1.69 1.75 -18.47
C SER A 38 -3.03 2.21 -19.03
N THR A 39 -3.71 3.12 -18.35
CA THR A 39 -5.01 3.65 -18.77
C THR A 39 -4.90 4.41 -20.09
N GLN A 40 -3.91 5.28 -20.27
CA GLN A 40 -3.68 5.96 -21.56
C GLN A 40 -3.45 4.97 -22.70
N ASN A 41 -2.65 3.93 -22.48
CA ASN A 41 -2.41 2.89 -23.50
C ASN A 41 -3.67 2.06 -23.80
N LEU A 42 -4.45 1.69 -22.78
CA LEU A 42 -5.70 0.97 -22.97
C LEU A 42 -6.71 1.80 -23.75
N ILE A 43 -6.94 3.05 -23.35
CA ILE A 43 -7.85 3.97 -24.06
C ILE A 43 -7.37 4.18 -25.50
N GLY A 44 -6.07 4.38 -25.71
CA GLY A 44 -5.47 4.52 -27.04
C GLY A 44 -5.76 3.32 -27.93
N LYS A 45 -5.52 2.10 -27.44
CA LYS A 45 -5.82 0.86 -28.17
C LYS A 45 -7.31 0.68 -28.43
N SER A 46 -8.16 0.97 -27.45
CA SER A 46 -9.60 0.88 -27.62
C SER A 46 -10.11 1.85 -28.68
N ILE A 47 -9.65 3.11 -28.66
CA ILE A 47 -10.04 4.11 -29.65
C ILE A 47 -9.53 3.74 -31.05
N ASP A 48 -8.35 3.15 -31.18
CA ASP A 48 -7.86 2.65 -32.46
C ASP A 48 -8.74 1.53 -33.03
N ILE A 49 -9.26 0.63 -32.19
CA ILE A 49 -10.24 -0.39 -32.60
C ILE A 49 -11.55 0.27 -33.01
N TYR A 50 -12.08 1.21 -32.22
CA TYR A 50 -13.30 1.93 -32.55
C TYR A 50 -13.18 2.73 -33.85
N ARG A 51 -12.02 3.34 -34.11
CA ARG A 51 -11.75 4.04 -35.38
C ARG A 51 -11.82 3.10 -36.57
N TRP A 52 -11.23 1.91 -36.45
CA TRP A 52 -11.25 0.89 -37.49
C TRP A 52 -12.69 0.44 -37.79
N ASP A 53 -13.44 0.04 -36.77
CA ASP A 53 -14.83 -0.41 -36.87
C ASP A 53 -15.74 0.69 -37.43
N THR A 54 -15.56 1.94 -36.97
CA THR A 54 -16.34 3.08 -37.45
C THR A 54 -16.08 3.35 -38.94
N ALA A 55 -14.83 3.24 -39.38
CA ALA A 55 -14.49 3.41 -40.79
C ALA A 55 -15.14 2.34 -41.67
N GLU A 56 -15.10 1.08 -41.27
CA GLU A 56 -15.77 0.00 -42.00
C GLU A 56 -17.29 0.19 -42.02
N ARG A 57 -17.91 0.50 -40.88
CA ARG A 57 -19.36 0.67 -40.78
C ARG A 57 -19.87 1.85 -41.59
N ILE A 58 -19.17 2.98 -41.59
CA ILE A 58 -19.52 4.15 -42.41
C ILE A 58 -19.46 3.79 -43.90
N ALA A 59 -18.38 3.10 -44.31
CA ALA A 59 -18.19 2.73 -45.70
C ALA A 59 -19.24 1.73 -46.18
N ASP A 60 -19.52 0.72 -45.37
CA ASP A 60 -20.51 -0.32 -45.64
C ASP A 60 -21.92 0.28 -45.77
N LEU A 61 -22.37 1.05 -44.76
CA LEU A 61 -23.68 1.71 -44.78
C LEU A 61 -23.86 2.65 -45.97
N THR A 62 -22.81 3.41 -46.32
CA THR A 62 -22.88 4.31 -47.45
C THR A 62 -22.93 3.54 -48.76
N THR A 63 -22.18 2.45 -48.87
CA THR A 63 -22.20 1.57 -50.04
C THR A 63 -23.58 0.93 -50.22
N THR A 64 -24.14 0.32 -49.18
CA THR A 64 -25.49 -0.23 -49.20
C THR A 64 -26.53 0.83 -49.58
N SER A 65 -26.39 2.06 -49.08
CA SER A 65 -27.30 3.16 -49.44
C SER A 65 -27.25 3.49 -50.94
N LEU A 66 -26.05 3.49 -51.53
CA LEU A 66 -25.85 3.68 -52.96
C LEU A 66 -26.39 2.48 -53.76
N GLU A 67 -26.16 1.26 -53.30
CA GLU A 67 -26.66 0.04 -53.95
C GLU A 67 -28.19 0.00 -53.97
N LEU A 68 -28.85 0.30 -52.84
CA LEU A 68 -30.31 0.37 -52.73
C LEU A 68 -30.90 1.44 -53.64
N LEU A 69 -30.29 2.62 -53.67
CA LEU A 69 -30.70 3.71 -54.57
C LEU A 69 -30.63 3.23 -56.02
N MET A 70 -29.53 2.59 -56.41
CA MET A 70 -29.35 2.09 -57.77
C MET A 70 -30.29 0.92 -58.08
N GLN A 71 -30.57 0.04 -57.13
CA GLN A 71 -31.50 -1.07 -57.33
C GLN A 71 -32.95 -0.58 -57.49
N SER A 72 -33.32 0.48 -56.77
CA SER A 72 -34.67 1.07 -56.83
C SER A 72 -34.98 1.77 -58.14
N SER A 73 -33.96 2.22 -58.87
CA SER A 73 -34.12 2.94 -60.14
C SER A 73 -34.28 2.01 -61.34
N ASN A 74 -35.34 2.24 -62.13
CA ASN A 74 -35.60 1.53 -63.38
C ASN A 74 -34.65 2.01 -64.49
N PHE A 75 -33.44 1.47 -64.55
CA PHE A 75 -32.46 1.77 -65.62
C PHE A 75 -32.85 1.30 -67.03
N SER A 76 -34.04 0.72 -67.18
CA SER A 76 -34.52 0.16 -68.45
C SER A 76 -35.26 1.20 -69.31
N SER A 77 -35.64 2.36 -68.77
CA SER A 77 -36.22 3.46 -69.55
C SER A 77 -35.10 4.34 -70.13
N ALA A 78 -35.17 4.62 -71.43
CA ALA A 78 -34.20 5.45 -72.14
C ALA A 78 -34.43 6.96 -71.91
N ASP A 79 -35.39 7.33 -71.06
CA ASP A 79 -35.78 8.72 -70.83
C ASP A 79 -34.92 9.36 -69.73
N GLU A 80 -34.29 10.48 -70.06
CA GLU A 80 -33.35 11.19 -69.18
C GLU A 80 -34.07 11.78 -67.94
N SER A 81 -35.39 11.95 -68.01
CA SER A 81 -36.23 12.44 -66.91
C SER A 81 -36.35 11.46 -65.73
N ASP A 82 -36.30 10.15 -65.97
CA ASP A 82 -36.46 9.14 -64.92
C ASP A 82 -35.19 9.00 -64.07
N PHE A 83 -34.04 9.39 -64.62
CA PHE A 83 -32.74 9.25 -63.97
C PHE A 83 -32.32 10.52 -63.20
N PHE A 84 -32.94 11.67 -63.49
CA PHE A 84 -32.64 12.93 -62.81
C PHE A 84 -32.79 12.86 -61.26
N PRO A 85 -33.86 12.27 -60.69
CA PRO A 85 -33.99 12.12 -59.23
C PRO A 85 -32.93 11.22 -58.61
N VAL A 86 -32.45 10.23 -59.37
CA VAL A 86 -31.43 9.27 -58.95
C VAL A 86 -30.06 9.95 -58.87
N VAL A 87 -29.73 10.80 -59.86
CA VAL A 87 -28.52 11.63 -59.86
C VAL A 87 -28.52 12.58 -58.68
N GLU A 88 -29.63 13.28 -58.46
CA GLU A 88 -29.75 14.25 -57.38
C GLU A 88 -29.61 13.58 -56.01
N ALA A 89 -30.27 12.43 -55.81
CA ALA A 89 -30.15 11.66 -54.58
C ALA A 89 -28.73 11.09 -54.38
N LEU A 90 -28.04 10.69 -55.44
CA LEU A 90 -26.66 10.21 -55.34
C LEU A 90 -25.68 11.35 -55.02
N ASP A 91 -25.81 12.49 -55.69
CA ASP A 91 -25.03 13.69 -55.39
C ASP A 91 -25.28 14.15 -53.96
N PHE A 92 -26.53 14.05 -53.47
CA PHE A 92 -26.87 14.34 -52.08
C PHE A 92 -26.16 13.38 -51.12
N ILE A 93 -26.21 12.06 -51.35
CA ILE A 93 -25.53 11.07 -50.49
C ILE A 93 -24.01 11.33 -50.48
N LEU A 94 -23.38 11.47 -51.65
CA LEU A 94 -21.93 11.71 -51.73
C LEU A 94 -21.53 13.02 -51.04
N THR A 95 -22.30 14.09 -51.25
CA THR A 95 -22.03 15.40 -50.64
C THR A 95 -22.28 15.37 -49.14
N GLN A 96 -23.37 14.78 -48.67
CA GLN A 96 -23.70 14.66 -47.26
C GLN A 96 -22.62 13.88 -46.51
N GLN A 97 -22.12 12.79 -47.11
CA GLN A 97 -21.03 12.00 -46.54
C GLN A 97 -19.73 12.80 -46.46
N ARG A 98 -19.36 13.55 -47.51
CA ARG A 98 -18.20 14.48 -47.48
C ARG A 98 -18.34 15.61 -46.46
N LEU A 99 -19.56 16.06 -46.18
CA LEU A 99 -19.83 17.10 -45.17
C LEU A 99 -19.73 16.57 -43.74
N GLN A 100 -19.90 15.26 -43.53
CA GLN A 100 -19.59 14.65 -42.24
C GLN A 100 -18.07 14.70 -42.05
N LYS A 101 -17.62 15.27 -40.93
CA LYS A 101 -16.19 15.52 -40.60
C LYS A 101 -15.26 14.30 -40.69
N ASN A 102 -15.82 13.10 -40.85
CA ASN A 102 -15.10 11.85 -40.86
C ASN A 102 -14.72 11.35 -42.26
N ILE A 103 -15.22 11.92 -43.36
CA ILE A 103 -14.92 11.45 -44.73
C ILE A 103 -14.27 12.58 -45.53
N GLU A 104 -12.99 12.42 -45.86
CA GLU A 104 -12.24 13.40 -46.64
C GLU A 104 -12.49 13.23 -48.15
N ASP A 105 -12.66 11.99 -48.59
CA ASP A 105 -12.89 11.68 -50.00
C ASP A 105 -13.74 10.43 -50.18
N ILE A 106 -14.56 10.44 -51.22
CA ILE A 106 -15.44 9.32 -51.63
C ILE A 106 -15.51 9.29 -53.16
N CYS A 107 -15.32 8.11 -53.74
CA CYS A 107 -15.53 7.88 -55.16
C CYS A 107 -15.92 6.42 -55.44
N LEU A 108 -16.60 6.21 -56.56
CA LEU A 108 -16.89 4.90 -57.11
C LEU A 108 -15.78 4.52 -58.10
N LEU A 109 -15.28 3.30 -57.99
CA LEU A 109 -14.22 2.76 -58.82
C LEU A 109 -14.77 1.62 -59.67
N PHE A 110 -14.66 1.74 -60.99
CA PHE A 110 -15.11 0.73 -61.94
C PHE A 110 -13.97 0.22 -62.80
N TYR A 111 -14.12 -1.02 -63.25
CA TYR A 111 -13.18 -1.67 -64.16
C TYR A 111 -13.66 -1.48 -65.62
N ASP A 112 -12.87 -0.80 -66.45
CA ASP A 112 -13.09 -0.70 -67.90
C ASP A 112 -11.91 -1.36 -68.65
N GLY A 113 -11.91 -2.69 -68.67
CA GLY A 113 -10.92 -3.51 -69.36
C GLY A 113 -9.49 -3.43 -68.80
N LYS A 114 -8.75 -2.34 -69.06
CA LYS A 114 -7.37 -2.11 -68.59
C LYS A 114 -7.20 -0.87 -67.72
N ASN A 115 -8.22 -0.02 -67.61
CA ASN A 115 -8.15 1.23 -66.87
C ASN A 115 -9.18 1.27 -65.74
N VAL A 116 -8.81 1.87 -64.61
CA VAL A 116 -9.72 2.15 -63.49
C VAL A 116 -10.31 3.54 -63.66
N ILE A 117 -11.63 3.60 -63.73
CA ILE A 117 -12.38 4.84 -63.82
C ILE A 117 -12.85 5.20 -62.41
N ASP A 118 -12.57 6.42 -61.98
CA ASP A 118 -13.11 7.00 -60.77
C ASP A 118 -14.29 7.93 -61.10
N ILE A 119 -15.42 7.67 -60.46
CA ILE A 119 -16.66 8.41 -60.61
C ILE A 119 -17.00 9.05 -59.27
N ASP A 120 -17.16 10.37 -59.25
CA ASP A 120 -17.40 11.14 -58.04
C ASP A 120 -18.62 12.08 -58.11
N ASP A 121 -19.38 12.00 -59.20
CA ASP A 121 -20.68 12.66 -59.38
C ASP A 121 -21.72 11.69 -59.99
N GLY A 122 -22.99 11.93 -59.72
CA GLY A 122 -24.10 11.09 -60.20
C GLY A 122 -24.32 11.19 -61.71
N ARG A 123 -23.94 12.31 -62.33
CA ARG A 123 -24.07 12.48 -63.78
C ARG A 123 -23.06 11.63 -64.56
N ALA A 124 -21.83 11.48 -64.09
CA ALA A 124 -20.83 10.58 -64.67
C ALA A 124 -21.21 9.12 -64.41
N LEU A 125 -21.84 8.81 -63.26
CA LEU A 125 -22.39 7.48 -63.03
C LEU A 125 -23.50 7.14 -64.02
N TYR A 126 -24.41 8.08 -64.29
CA TYR A 126 -25.44 7.94 -65.33
C TYR A 126 -24.85 7.67 -66.71
N ASP A 127 -23.90 8.52 -67.11
CA ASP A 127 -23.27 8.44 -68.42
C ASP A 127 -22.52 7.12 -68.59
N TYR A 128 -21.93 6.60 -67.52
CA TYR A 128 -21.24 5.31 -67.50
C TYR A 128 -22.20 4.12 -67.57
N ILE A 129 -23.24 4.08 -66.73
CA ILE A 129 -24.14 2.92 -66.60
C ILE A 129 -25.17 2.85 -67.74
N VAL A 130 -25.77 3.98 -68.11
CA VAL A 130 -26.87 4.02 -69.09
C VAL A 130 -26.37 4.34 -70.49
N LYS A 131 -25.55 5.38 -70.65
CA LYS A 131 -25.06 5.82 -71.97
C LYS A 131 -23.80 5.07 -72.43
N ARG A 132 -23.16 4.26 -71.57
CA ARG A 132 -21.85 3.61 -71.79
C ARG A 132 -20.79 4.58 -72.34
N LYS A 133 -20.88 5.86 -71.96
CA LYS A 133 -19.98 6.91 -72.40
C LYS A 133 -19.09 7.30 -71.23
N ILE A 134 -17.78 7.20 -71.44
CA ILE A 134 -16.80 7.66 -70.47
C ILE A 134 -16.71 9.18 -70.62
N SER A 135 -17.41 9.89 -69.74
CA SER A 135 -17.19 11.32 -69.60
C SER A 135 -15.80 11.51 -68.97
N LYS A 136 -14.81 11.90 -69.78
CA LYS A 136 -13.50 12.35 -69.27
C LYS A 136 -13.69 13.69 -68.56
N LYS A 137 -14.23 13.67 -67.34
CA LYS A 137 -14.08 14.82 -66.45
C LYS A 137 -12.64 14.84 -65.96
N ILE A 138 -11.94 15.89 -66.38
CA ILE A 138 -10.62 16.28 -65.88
C ILE A 138 -10.84 16.85 -64.48
N ASN A 139 -10.95 15.99 -63.46
CA ASN A 139 -10.89 16.46 -62.07
C ASN A 139 -9.44 16.39 -61.57
N LEU A 140 -8.98 17.54 -61.08
CA LEU A 140 -7.59 17.99 -60.91
C LEU A 140 -6.79 17.33 -59.77
N ILE A 141 -7.29 16.25 -59.16
CA ILE A 141 -6.54 15.52 -58.14
C ILE A 141 -6.44 14.09 -58.64
N SER A 142 -5.30 13.73 -59.23
CA SER A 142 -5.08 12.35 -59.65
C SER A 142 -5.13 11.47 -58.40
N ARG A 143 -6.27 10.81 -58.15
CA ARG A 143 -6.47 9.83 -57.08
C ARG A 143 -5.69 8.54 -57.39
N ASN A 144 -4.41 8.66 -57.71
CA ASN A 144 -3.56 7.54 -58.13
C ASN A 144 -3.49 6.47 -57.03
N LYS A 145 -3.56 6.90 -55.77
CA LYS A 145 -3.52 6.01 -54.62
C LYS A 145 -4.77 5.13 -54.48
N SER A 146 -5.97 5.67 -54.75
CA SER A 146 -7.20 4.86 -54.72
C SER A 146 -7.25 3.88 -55.89
N LYS A 147 -6.81 4.32 -57.08
CA LYS A 147 -6.68 3.45 -58.27
C LYS A 147 -5.67 2.33 -58.06
N GLU A 148 -4.50 2.64 -57.51
CA GLU A 148 -3.47 1.63 -57.19
C GLU A 148 -3.96 0.64 -56.13
N LEU A 149 -4.63 1.13 -55.08
CA LEU A 149 -5.20 0.29 -54.03
C LEU A 149 -6.24 -0.67 -54.61
N PHE A 150 -7.14 -0.16 -55.43
CA PHE A 150 -8.16 -0.96 -56.11
C PHE A 150 -7.56 -1.98 -57.07
N LEU A 151 -6.57 -1.61 -57.90
CA LEU A 151 -5.90 -2.56 -58.80
C LEU A 151 -5.20 -3.71 -58.06
N LYS A 152 -4.60 -3.43 -56.90
CA LYS A 152 -3.92 -4.45 -56.08
C LYS A 152 -4.90 -5.38 -55.35
N SER A 153 -6.14 -4.93 -55.14
CA SER A 153 -7.11 -5.57 -54.26
C SER A 153 -8.38 -6.01 -54.96
N SER A 154 -8.57 -5.69 -56.24
CA SER A 154 -9.78 -5.98 -57.01
C SER A 154 -10.06 -7.47 -57.10
N GLU A 155 -9.06 -8.30 -57.42
CA GLU A 155 -9.24 -9.74 -57.53
C GLU A 155 -9.66 -10.38 -56.21
N SER A 156 -9.10 -9.92 -55.08
CA SER A 156 -9.55 -10.38 -53.77
C SER A 156 -10.94 -9.85 -53.45
N LEU A 157 -11.21 -8.56 -53.69
CA LEU A 157 -12.47 -7.90 -53.36
C LEU A 157 -13.65 -8.53 -54.09
N PHE A 158 -13.50 -8.86 -55.38
CA PHE A 158 -14.55 -9.51 -56.17
C PHE A 158 -14.73 -11.00 -55.85
N LYS A 159 -13.69 -11.70 -55.38
CA LYS A 159 -13.79 -13.12 -55.00
C LYS A 159 -14.29 -13.34 -53.59
N SER A 160 -13.93 -12.47 -52.65
CA SER A 160 -14.30 -12.60 -51.25
C SER A 160 -15.51 -11.76 -50.85
N GLU A 161 -15.89 -10.76 -51.67
CA GLU A 161 -16.98 -9.82 -51.39
C GLU A 161 -16.86 -9.15 -50.01
N THR A 162 -15.62 -9.01 -49.51
CA THR A 162 -15.34 -8.43 -48.20
C THR A 162 -14.89 -6.99 -48.30
N VAL A 163 -15.31 -6.17 -47.33
CA VAL A 163 -14.77 -4.82 -47.10
C VAL A 163 -13.26 -4.91 -46.85
N LEU A 164 -12.49 -4.12 -47.57
CA LEU A 164 -11.05 -4.00 -47.39
C LEU A 164 -10.71 -2.65 -46.75
N ASN A 165 -10.20 -2.70 -45.53
CA ASN A 165 -9.72 -1.53 -44.81
C ASN A 165 -8.19 -1.54 -44.73
N ARG A 166 -7.54 -0.50 -45.24
CA ARG A 166 -6.10 -0.28 -45.11
C ARG A 166 -5.83 1.00 -44.32
N LYS A 167 -5.11 0.84 -43.22
CA LYS A 167 -4.58 1.93 -42.40
C LYS A 167 -3.35 2.56 -43.06
N GLU A 168 -3.39 3.86 -43.36
CA GLU A 168 -2.21 4.62 -43.83
C GLU A 168 -1.40 5.16 -42.65
N THR A 169 -2.10 5.79 -41.70
CA THR A 169 -1.54 6.35 -40.45
C THR A 169 -2.43 5.98 -39.28
N SER A 170 -2.12 6.41 -38.05
CA SER A 170 -2.96 6.16 -36.87
C SER A 170 -4.40 6.67 -37.01
N GLN A 171 -4.67 7.61 -37.91
CA GLN A 171 -5.95 8.31 -38.02
C GLN A 171 -6.60 8.21 -39.41
N VAL A 172 -5.85 7.88 -40.47
CA VAL A 172 -6.35 7.84 -41.85
C VAL A 172 -6.57 6.39 -42.30
N PHE A 173 -7.80 6.10 -42.69
CA PHE A 173 -8.25 4.80 -43.18
C PHE A 173 -8.67 4.92 -44.65
N HIS A 174 -8.23 3.96 -45.45
CA HIS A 174 -8.68 3.77 -46.82
C HIS A 174 -9.56 2.53 -46.86
N VAL A 175 -10.85 2.72 -47.11
CA VAL A 175 -11.82 1.63 -47.14
C VAL A 175 -12.31 1.43 -48.57
N LEU A 176 -12.28 0.19 -49.01
CA LEU A 176 -12.84 -0.28 -50.28
C LEU A 176 -13.96 -1.25 -49.98
N VAL A 177 -15.16 -0.95 -50.44
CA VAL A 177 -16.33 -1.81 -50.28
C VAL A 177 -16.75 -2.29 -51.66
N PRO A 178 -17.02 -3.59 -51.88
CA PRO A 178 -17.59 -4.06 -53.15
C PRO A 178 -18.90 -3.35 -53.43
N PHE A 179 -19.12 -2.95 -54.68
CA PHE A 179 -20.32 -2.25 -55.11
C PHE A 179 -21.09 -3.12 -56.11
N SER A 180 -22.30 -3.49 -55.74
CA SER A 180 -23.16 -4.38 -56.49
C SER A 180 -24.41 -3.67 -57.02
N VAL A 181 -24.78 -3.97 -58.27
CA VAL A 181 -26.00 -3.47 -58.88
C VAL A 181 -26.79 -4.67 -59.39
N LYS A 182 -28.04 -4.81 -58.92
CA LYS A 182 -28.91 -5.96 -59.24
C LYS A 182 -28.29 -7.33 -58.92
N GLY A 183 -27.42 -7.40 -57.91
CA GLY A 183 -26.79 -8.64 -57.44
C GLY A 183 -25.49 -9.03 -58.15
N GLU A 184 -25.00 -8.22 -59.10
CA GLU A 184 -23.67 -8.40 -59.70
C GLU A 184 -22.71 -7.32 -59.19
N VAL A 185 -21.51 -7.73 -58.74
CA VAL A 185 -20.48 -6.78 -58.30
C VAL A 185 -19.88 -6.09 -59.53
N VAL A 186 -20.18 -4.80 -59.69
CA VAL A 186 -19.79 -4.00 -60.85
C VAL A 186 -18.56 -3.13 -60.59
N GLY A 187 -18.22 -2.90 -59.33
CA GLY A 187 -17.11 -2.03 -58.94
C GLY A 187 -16.85 -2.03 -57.43
N SER A 188 -16.29 -0.93 -56.94
CA SER A 188 -16.07 -0.71 -55.50
C SER A 188 -16.28 0.75 -55.13
N VAL A 189 -16.84 0.99 -53.95
CA VAL A 189 -16.86 2.31 -53.34
C VAL A 189 -15.57 2.50 -52.54
N TYR A 190 -14.81 3.53 -52.87
CA TYR A 190 -13.63 3.96 -52.13
C TYR A 190 -13.98 5.12 -51.21
N MET A 191 -13.52 5.04 -49.96
CA MET A 191 -13.60 6.13 -48.99
C MET A 191 -12.27 6.34 -48.27
N ARG A 192 -11.91 7.61 -48.11
CA ARG A 192 -10.84 8.04 -47.22
C ARG A 192 -11.48 8.62 -45.96
N ILE A 193 -11.39 7.87 -44.86
CA ILE A 193 -12.09 8.16 -43.60
C ILE A 193 -11.07 8.55 -42.53
N ILE A 194 -11.33 9.65 -41.83
CA ILE A 194 -10.55 10.16 -40.70
C ILE A 194 -11.49 10.32 -39.50
N PRO A 195 -11.75 9.25 -38.73
CA PRO A 195 -12.65 9.34 -37.59
C PRO A 195 -12.01 10.15 -36.44
N ASP A 196 -12.61 11.30 -36.12
CA ASP A 196 -12.14 12.15 -35.02
C ASP A 196 -12.77 11.73 -33.68
N PHE A 197 -11.92 11.17 -32.81
CA PHE A 197 -12.26 10.78 -31.43
C PHE A 197 -11.50 11.60 -30.39
N THR A 198 -10.90 12.73 -30.79
CA THR A 198 -10.01 13.52 -29.94
C THR A 198 -10.74 14.07 -28.71
N ASP A 199 -11.98 14.53 -28.88
CA ASP A 199 -12.78 15.05 -27.77
C ASP A 199 -13.15 13.95 -26.77
N ILE A 200 -13.55 12.77 -27.26
CA ILE A 200 -13.86 11.61 -26.41
C ILE A 200 -12.60 11.17 -25.66
N MET A 201 -11.46 11.08 -26.35
CA MET A 201 -10.17 10.77 -25.73
C MET A 201 -9.84 11.75 -24.60
N LYS A 202 -10.04 13.06 -24.83
CA LYS A 202 -9.76 14.11 -23.84
C LYS A 202 -10.66 14.00 -22.61
N VAL A 203 -11.94 13.72 -22.80
CA VAL A 203 -12.89 13.53 -21.69
C VAL A 203 -12.52 12.30 -20.86
N ILE A 204 -12.26 11.16 -21.49
CA ILE A 204 -11.93 9.92 -20.78
C ILE A 204 -10.59 10.05 -20.03
N THR A 205 -9.57 10.59 -20.68
CA THR A 205 -8.24 10.79 -20.05
C THR A 205 -8.31 11.77 -18.88
N SER A 206 -8.99 12.91 -19.04
CA SER A 206 -9.14 13.88 -17.94
C SER A 206 -9.89 13.31 -16.73
N SER A 207 -10.94 12.52 -16.96
CA SER A 207 -11.70 11.85 -15.89
C SER A 207 -10.85 10.81 -15.16
N SER A 208 -10.07 10.02 -15.90
CA SER A 208 -9.15 9.04 -15.34
C SER A 208 -8.05 9.70 -14.49
N ASP A 209 -7.47 10.80 -14.96
CA ASP A 209 -6.41 11.51 -14.25
C ASP A 209 -6.93 12.12 -12.94
N GLN A 210 -8.13 12.71 -12.95
CA GLN A 210 -8.78 13.25 -11.74
C GLN A 210 -9.03 12.16 -10.70
N THR A 211 -9.55 11.01 -11.14
CA THR A 211 -9.85 9.88 -10.27
C THR A 211 -8.57 9.32 -9.65
N GLY A 212 -7.52 9.16 -10.45
CA GLY A 212 -6.20 8.71 -9.98
C GLY A 212 -5.62 9.64 -8.90
N ALA A 213 -5.68 10.95 -9.13
CA ALA A 213 -5.22 11.94 -8.16
C ALA A 213 -5.99 11.88 -6.82
N LEU A 214 -7.31 11.70 -6.88
CA LEU A 214 -8.16 11.59 -5.69
C LEU A 214 -7.84 10.34 -4.87
N PHE A 215 -7.66 9.18 -5.52
CA PHE A 215 -7.23 7.96 -4.85
C PHE A 215 -5.86 8.12 -4.20
N SER A 216 -4.88 8.71 -4.90
CA SER A 216 -3.55 8.97 -4.32
C SER A 216 -3.63 9.91 -3.12
N ALA A 217 -4.48 10.94 -3.17
CA ALA A 217 -4.69 11.86 -2.05
C ALA A 217 -5.31 11.15 -0.84
N LEU A 218 -6.33 10.31 -1.04
CA LEU A 218 -6.96 9.52 0.03
C LEU A 218 -5.99 8.56 0.71
N ILE A 219 -5.16 7.88 -0.07
CA ILE A 219 -4.15 6.96 0.46
C ILE A 219 -3.12 7.74 1.29
N LEU A 220 -2.64 8.87 0.77
CA LEU A 220 -1.69 9.73 1.49
C LEU A 220 -2.28 10.25 2.81
N PHE A 221 -3.54 10.70 2.81
CA PHE A 221 -4.25 11.12 4.02
C PHE A 221 -4.38 9.98 5.03
N SER A 222 -4.69 8.77 4.56
CA SER A 222 -4.83 7.58 5.40
C SER A 222 -3.51 7.22 6.09
N ILE A 223 -2.39 7.29 5.35
CA ILE A 223 -1.06 7.03 5.89
C ILE A 223 -0.65 8.11 6.89
N LEU A 224 -0.93 9.39 6.58
CA LEU A 224 -0.64 10.50 7.48
C LEU A 224 -1.41 10.35 8.81
N LEU A 225 -2.69 9.97 8.72
CA LEU A 225 -3.53 9.70 9.88
C LEU A 225 -2.95 8.55 10.72
N MET A 226 -2.57 7.45 10.07
CA MET A 226 -1.94 6.31 10.75
C MET A 226 -0.64 6.71 11.46
N PHE A 227 0.22 7.51 10.80
CA PHE A 227 1.44 8.03 11.39
C PHE A 227 1.19 8.91 12.62
N LEU A 228 0.19 9.80 12.56
CA LEU A 228 -0.18 10.65 13.69
C LEU A 228 -0.67 9.83 14.87
N ILE A 229 -1.57 8.86 14.64
CA ILE A 229 -2.10 7.97 15.68
C ILE A 229 -0.96 7.17 16.31
N THR A 230 -0.09 6.55 15.51
CA THR A 230 1.01 5.75 16.07
C THR A 230 2.01 6.60 16.86
N THR A 231 2.34 7.80 16.38
CA THR A 231 3.23 8.72 17.10
C THR A 231 2.65 9.11 18.46
N PHE A 232 1.34 9.40 18.51
CA PHE A 232 0.65 9.72 19.76
C PHE A 232 0.69 8.52 20.73
N LEU A 233 0.32 7.33 20.26
CA LEU A 233 0.30 6.10 21.08
C LEU A 233 1.69 5.73 21.63
N VAL A 234 2.75 5.87 20.83
CA VAL A 234 4.12 5.60 21.30
C VAL A 234 4.52 6.58 22.39
N ARG A 235 4.20 7.87 22.25
CA ARG A 235 4.50 8.88 23.25
C ARG A 235 3.77 8.61 24.57
N GLU A 236 2.48 8.26 24.49
CA GLU A 236 1.66 7.93 25.66
C GLU A 236 2.17 6.67 26.37
N ARG A 237 2.47 5.61 25.61
CA ARG A 237 3.08 4.37 26.14
C ARG A 237 4.36 4.67 26.92
N ASP A 238 5.25 5.50 26.35
CA ASP A 238 6.52 5.83 26.97
C ASP A 238 6.35 6.61 28.29
N GLN A 239 5.34 7.49 28.37
CA GLN A 239 4.99 8.21 29.60
C GLN A 239 4.46 7.27 30.68
N ILE A 240 3.50 6.40 30.32
CA ILE A 240 2.91 5.41 31.24
C ILE A 240 3.99 4.47 31.76
N GLN A 241 4.91 4.02 30.89
CA GLN A 241 5.99 3.13 31.28
C GLN A 241 6.96 3.80 32.27
N ALA A 242 7.28 5.08 32.06
CA ALA A 242 8.12 5.84 32.99
C ALA A 242 7.46 6.02 34.35
N GLU A 243 6.15 6.29 34.38
CA GLU A 243 5.38 6.41 35.61
C GLU A 243 5.27 5.07 36.36
N LEU A 244 5.01 3.98 35.63
CA LEU A 244 4.99 2.63 36.19
C LEU A 244 6.33 2.27 36.86
N TYR A 245 7.46 2.60 36.23
CA TYR A 245 8.77 2.36 36.83
C TYR A 245 8.99 3.16 38.11
N ARG A 246 8.60 4.45 38.14
CA ARG A 246 8.69 5.27 39.35
C ARG A 246 7.81 4.74 40.48
N GLN A 247 6.60 4.27 40.16
CA GLN A 247 5.71 3.66 41.16
C GLN A 247 6.30 2.35 41.70
N ARG A 248 6.84 1.49 40.83
CA ARG A 248 7.52 0.25 41.25
C ARG A 248 8.73 0.53 42.13
N GLU A 249 9.54 1.54 41.81
CA GLU A 249 10.68 1.93 42.63
C GLU A 249 10.23 2.34 44.04
N LYS A 250 9.20 3.20 44.15
CA LYS A 250 8.61 3.59 45.44
C LYS A 250 8.10 2.39 46.23
N GLN A 251 7.34 1.50 45.58
CA GLN A 251 6.80 0.29 46.22
C GLN A 251 7.91 -0.66 46.69
N LEU A 252 8.98 -0.82 45.91
CA LEU A 252 10.12 -1.64 46.31
C LEU A 252 10.86 -1.03 47.50
N THR A 253 11.09 0.28 47.50
CA THR A 253 11.71 0.98 48.64
C THR A 253 10.88 0.82 49.91
N GLN A 254 9.56 1.02 49.83
CA GLN A 254 8.64 0.80 50.96
C GLN A 254 8.71 -0.64 51.48
N LYS A 255 8.63 -1.64 50.60
CA LYS A 255 8.76 -3.05 51.00
C LYS A 255 10.10 -3.36 51.66
N ILE A 256 11.20 -2.76 51.17
CA ILE A 256 12.53 -2.92 51.78
C ILE A 256 12.55 -2.31 53.18
N GLU A 257 11.94 -1.14 53.38
CA GLU A 257 11.84 -0.49 54.69
C GLU A 257 11.00 -1.32 55.66
N GLU A 258 9.80 -1.76 55.24
CA GLU A 258 8.94 -2.65 56.03
C GLU A 258 9.68 -3.95 56.43
N GLN A 259 10.43 -4.56 55.51
CA GLN A 259 11.24 -5.74 55.79
C GLN A 259 12.37 -5.45 56.78
N LYS A 260 13.04 -4.30 56.66
CA LYS A 260 14.09 -3.89 57.61
C LYS A 260 13.51 -3.68 59.01
N GLU A 261 12.36 -3.04 59.11
CA GLU A 261 11.64 -2.85 60.36
C GLU A 261 11.22 -4.19 60.98
N ALA A 262 10.61 -5.09 60.20
CA ALA A 262 10.23 -6.41 60.68
C ALA A 262 11.44 -7.22 61.19
N LEU A 263 12.57 -7.18 60.46
CA LEU A 263 13.82 -7.79 60.88
C LEU A 263 14.41 -7.12 62.13
N PHE A 264 14.30 -5.81 62.27
CA PHE A 264 14.71 -5.08 63.47
C PHE A 264 13.87 -5.48 64.68
N THR A 265 12.54 -5.48 64.56
CA THR A 265 11.61 -5.92 65.61
C THR A 265 11.89 -7.37 66.03
N LYS A 266 12.09 -8.27 65.07
CA LYS A 266 12.45 -9.67 65.34
C LYS A 266 13.79 -9.78 66.10
N ARG A 267 14.79 -8.97 65.74
CA ARG A 267 16.09 -8.93 66.44
C ARG A 267 15.95 -8.40 67.86
N ILE A 268 15.21 -7.32 68.07
CA ILE A 268 14.89 -6.79 69.41
C ILE A 268 14.23 -7.86 70.25
N TYR A 269 13.20 -8.52 69.72
CA TYR A 269 12.48 -9.58 70.44
C TYR A 269 13.41 -10.73 70.85
N HIS A 270 14.22 -11.23 69.92
CA HIS A 270 15.19 -12.28 70.23
C HIS A 270 16.27 -11.84 71.22
N ALA A 271 16.75 -10.59 71.13
CA ALA A 271 17.72 -10.02 72.04
C ALA A 271 17.15 -9.88 73.45
N GLN A 272 15.95 -9.33 73.59
CA GLN A 272 15.23 -9.19 74.85
C GLN A 272 15.05 -10.56 75.52
N HIS A 273 14.53 -11.55 74.79
CA HIS A 273 14.34 -12.91 75.31
C HIS A 273 15.68 -13.58 75.71
N LYS A 274 16.79 -13.29 75.00
CA LYS A 274 18.13 -13.77 75.42
C LYS A 274 18.58 -13.11 76.73
N ALA A 275 18.42 -11.78 76.86
CA ALA A 275 18.79 -11.06 78.08
C ALA A 275 17.96 -11.53 79.28
N GLU A 276 16.67 -11.75 79.09
CA GLU A 276 15.75 -12.28 80.11
C GLU A 276 16.20 -13.65 80.62
N LYS A 277 16.53 -14.59 79.73
CA LYS A 277 17.05 -15.91 80.13
C LYS A 277 18.34 -15.82 80.95
N ILE A 278 19.27 -14.96 80.55
CA ILE A 278 20.53 -14.76 81.28
C ILE A 278 20.27 -14.12 82.65
N MET A 279 19.35 -13.16 82.74
CA MET A 279 18.91 -12.59 84.01
C MET A 279 18.27 -13.66 84.92
N GLY A 280 17.49 -14.58 84.34
CA GLY A 280 16.96 -15.75 85.03
C GLY A 280 18.06 -16.65 85.61
N PHE A 281 19.13 -16.92 84.85
CA PHE A 281 20.28 -17.68 85.35
C PHE A 281 21.03 -16.94 86.46
N ILE A 282 21.26 -15.63 86.32
CA ILE A 282 21.86 -14.82 87.40
C ILE A 282 21.00 -14.93 88.66
N LYS A 283 19.67 -14.77 88.55
CA LYS A 283 18.76 -14.87 89.70
C LYS A 283 18.84 -16.23 90.37
N GLN A 284 18.86 -17.32 89.61
CA GLN A 284 19.01 -18.68 90.15
C GLN A 284 20.37 -18.88 90.83
N ASP A 285 21.44 -18.31 90.27
CA ASP A 285 22.78 -18.41 90.85
C ASP A 285 22.91 -17.57 92.14
N VAL A 286 22.26 -16.40 92.21
CA VAL A 286 22.16 -15.59 93.45
C VAL A 286 21.45 -16.38 94.54
N LEU A 287 20.36 -17.08 94.22
CA LEU A 287 19.59 -17.85 95.20
C LEU A 287 20.37 -19.06 95.78
N ASN A 288 21.37 -19.56 95.05
CA ASN A 288 22.20 -20.70 95.46
C ASN A 288 23.60 -20.28 95.97
N LEU A 289 23.76 -19.00 96.35
CA LEU A 289 25.03 -18.45 96.81
C LEU A 289 25.41 -18.99 98.19
N THR A 290 26.65 -19.46 98.33
CA THR A 290 27.24 -19.90 99.60
C THR A 290 28.65 -19.32 99.75
N ALA A 291 29.18 -19.23 100.98
CA ALA A 291 30.51 -18.66 101.21
C ALA A 291 31.64 -19.40 100.44
N ALA A 292 31.45 -20.69 100.13
CA ALA A 292 32.40 -21.50 99.39
C ALA A 292 32.41 -21.26 97.86
N ASN A 293 31.33 -20.73 97.27
CA ASN A 293 31.17 -20.58 95.82
C ASN A 293 31.25 -19.12 95.32
N PHE A 294 31.50 -18.17 96.23
CA PHE A 294 31.43 -16.73 95.97
C PHE A 294 32.39 -16.23 94.88
N GLU A 295 33.65 -16.68 94.87
CA GLU A 295 34.64 -16.27 93.84
C GLU A 295 34.31 -16.82 92.45
N ALA A 296 33.80 -18.05 92.36
CA ALA A 296 33.31 -18.61 91.11
C ALA A 296 32.09 -17.84 90.58
N PHE A 297 31.17 -17.47 91.48
CA PHE A 297 29.97 -16.71 91.16
C PHE A 297 30.28 -15.29 90.67
N LYS A 298 31.21 -14.57 91.32
CA LYS A 298 31.67 -13.24 90.88
C LYS A 298 32.19 -13.26 89.44
N ASN A 299 33.00 -14.27 89.10
CA ASN A 299 33.52 -14.45 87.74
C ASN A 299 32.43 -14.79 86.71
N GLN A 300 31.35 -15.47 87.13
CA GLN A 300 30.21 -15.78 86.27
C GLN A 300 29.32 -14.56 86.02
N ILE A 301 29.01 -13.75 87.05
CA ILE A 301 28.25 -12.50 86.88
C ILE A 301 28.93 -11.57 85.90
N VAL A 302 30.26 -11.38 86.01
CA VAL A 302 30.99 -10.49 85.08
C VAL A 302 30.82 -10.97 83.63
N LYS A 303 30.86 -12.28 83.39
CA LYS A 303 30.63 -12.87 82.06
C LYS A 303 29.19 -12.68 81.59
N TYR A 304 28.20 -12.87 82.47
CA TYR A 304 26.80 -12.63 82.14
C TYR A 304 26.48 -11.16 81.88
N ALA A 305 27.04 -10.24 82.68
CA ALA A 305 26.90 -8.80 82.49
C ALA A 305 27.50 -8.33 81.17
N ASN A 306 28.67 -8.84 80.79
CA ASN A 306 29.27 -8.56 79.47
C ASN A 306 28.42 -9.09 78.31
N PHE A 307 27.77 -10.25 78.48
CA PHE A 307 26.85 -10.80 77.49
C PHE A 307 25.59 -9.93 77.34
N VAL A 308 24.97 -9.53 78.46
CA VAL A 308 23.81 -8.62 78.45
C VAL A 308 24.18 -7.27 77.84
N GLY A 309 25.36 -6.72 78.15
CA GLY A 309 25.86 -5.49 77.54
C GLY A 309 25.98 -5.58 76.01
N ARG A 310 26.43 -6.72 75.48
CA ARG A 310 26.47 -6.96 74.02
C ARG A 310 25.08 -7.08 73.41
N VAL A 311 24.16 -7.77 74.08
CA VAL A 311 22.76 -7.92 73.62
C VAL A 311 22.08 -6.55 73.54
N VAL A 312 22.27 -5.68 74.54
CA VAL A 312 21.73 -4.30 74.53
C VAL A 312 22.37 -3.46 73.43
N TYR A 313 23.66 -3.66 73.12
CA TYR A 313 24.33 -2.96 72.02
C TYR A 313 23.78 -3.38 70.64
N ASP A 314 23.54 -4.68 70.45
CA ASP A 314 22.95 -5.22 69.21
C ASP A 314 21.53 -4.68 68.96
N MET A 315 20.79 -4.31 70.02
CA MET A 315 19.44 -3.71 69.93
C MET A 315 19.44 -2.24 69.50
N LYS A 316 20.56 -1.51 69.65
CA LYS A 316 20.62 -0.06 69.35
C LYS A 316 20.77 0.24 67.85
N ASN A 317 21.20 -0.73 67.05
CA ASN A 317 21.51 -0.51 65.63
C ASN A 317 20.36 -0.96 64.73
N PHE A 318 19.67 0.00 64.11
CA PHE A 318 18.60 -0.27 63.14
C PHE A 318 19.12 -1.03 61.92
N ASN A 319 20.32 -0.67 61.45
CA ASN A 319 20.95 -1.24 60.27
C ASN A 319 22.43 -1.60 60.59
N PRO A 320 22.69 -2.73 61.25
CA PRO A 320 24.06 -3.12 61.59
C PRO A 320 24.82 -3.43 60.29
N PRO A 321 26.04 -2.89 60.10
CA PRO A 321 26.86 -3.28 58.97
C PRO A 321 27.09 -4.80 58.98
N ILE A 322 27.14 -5.41 57.80
CA ILE A 322 27.43 -6.86 57.62
C ILE A 322 28.74 -7.27 58.34
N ASN A 323 29.62 -6.31 58.61
CA ASN A 323 30.93 -6.50 59.22
C ASN A 323 30.99 -6.36 60.76
N VAL A 324 29.88 -6.24 61.49
CA VAL A 324 29.91 -6.09 62.98
C VAL A 324 30.32 -7.38 63.72
N ILE A 325 30.51 -8.50 63.03
CA ILE A 325 30.79 -9.79 63.67
C ILE A 325 32.18 -9.87 64.35
N ARG A 326 33.11 -8.95 64.06
CA ARG A 326 34.45 -8.95 64.70
C ARG A 326 34.89 -7.55 65.12
N ASN A 327 34.45 -7.10 66.29
CA ASN A 327 35.11 -6.00 66.98
C ASN A 327 36.32 -6.55 67.76
N VAL A 328 37.48 -5.90 67.64
CA VAL A 328 38.78 -6.27 68.23
C VAL A 328 38.73 -6.36 69.77
N ASN A 329 37.74 -5.70 70.40
CA ASN A 329 37.53 -5.75 71.85
C ASN A 329 36.91 -7.06 72.38
N PHE A 330 36.47 -7.98 71.51
CA PHE A 330 35.94 -9.29 71.90
C PHE A 330 36.85 -10.43 71.43
N ASN A 331 38.10 -10.41 71.87
CA ASN A 331 39.05 -11.48 71.60
C ASN A 331 38.84 -12.63 72.62
N THR A 332 37.74 -13.37 72.46
CA THR A 332 37.37 -14.44 73.39
C THR A 332 37.84 -15.80 72.88
N ASN A 333 38.59 -16.55 73.69
CA ASN A 333 39.01 -17.92 73.37
C ASN A 333 37.77 -18.83 73.21
N LEU A 334 37.52 -19.27 71.97
CA LEU A 334 36.32 -20.04 71.60
C LEU A 334 36.17 -21.31 72.42
N ASN A 335 37.26 -22.00 72.76
CA ASN A 335 37.22 -23.24 73.53
C ASN A 335 36.74 -23.02 74.97
N THR A 336 37.17 -21.92 75.60
CA THR A 336 36.75 -21.55 76.95
C THR A 336 35.28 -21.15 77.00
N VAL A 337 34.78 -20.48 75.95
CA VAL A 337 33.35 -20.14 75.82
C VAL A 337 32.52 -21.38 75.58
N ILE A 338 32.94 -22.29 74.70
CA ILE A 338 32.23 -23.55 74.43
C ILE A 338 32.16 -24.39 75.71
N GLN A 339 33.25 -24.55 76.46
CA GLN A 339 33.22 -25.27 77.74
C GLN A 339 32.32 -24.59 78.79
N PHE A 340 32.32 -23.25 78.85
CA PHE A 340 31.42 -22.50 79.72
C PHE A 340 29.95 -22.71 79.34
N LEU A 341 29.61 -22.66 78.05
CA LEU A 341 28.25 -22.89 77.54
C LEU A 341 27.80 -24.33 77.81
N ILE A 342 28.65 -25.32 77.56
CA ILE A 342 28.32 -26.74 77.80
C ILE A 342 28.11 -26.98 79.30
N LYS A 343 28.99 -26.46 80.16
CA LYS A 343 28.94 -26.72 81.61
C LYS A 343 27.80 -26.00 82.31
N ASN A 344 27.53 -24.73 81.96
CA ASN A 344 26.61 -23.89 82.72
C ASN A 344 25.25 -23.68 82.03
N ILE A 345 25.13 -23.93 80.72
CA ILE A 345 23.86 -23.78 79.99
C ILE A 345 23.32 -25.14 79.58
N PHE A 346 24.04 -25.94 78.79
CA PHE A 346 23.50 -27.20 78.26
C PHE A 346 23.37 -28.31 79.31
N LYS A 347 24.38 -28.51 80.18
CA LYS A 347 24.29 -29.51 81.27
C LYS A 347 23.27 -29.16 82.37
N ARG A 348 22.78 -27.92 82.42
CA ARG A 348 21.72 -27.48 83.35
C ARG A 348 20.33 -27.76 82.80
N VAL A 349 20.11 -27.48 81.51
CA VAL A 349 18.81 -27.73 80.85
C VAL A 349 18.53 -29.23 80.72
N TYR A 350 19.57 -30.07 80.67
CA TYR A 350 19.44 -31.53 80.55
C TYR A 350 19.39 -32.27 81.90
N LYS A 351 19.23 -31.56 83.02
CA LYS A 351 18.96 -32.18 84.34
C LYS A 351 17.48 -32.04 84.68
N GLU A 352 16.67 -32.90 84.06
CA GLU A 352 15.46 -33.54 84.62
C GLU A 352 14.87 -34.48 83.55
N ASN A 353 15.40 -35.69 83.56
CA ASN A 353 14.72 -36.95 83.27
C ASN A 353 15.50 -38.02 84.03
N GLU A 354 15.46 -37.90 85.36
CA GLU A 354 15.65 -38.98 86.33
C GLU A 354 14.71 -38.72 87.50
#